data_AF-A0A8B5W9F9-F1
#
_entry.id   AF-A0A8B5W9F9-F1
#
_cell.length_a   1.000
_cell.length_b   1.000
_cell.length_c   1.000
_cell.angle_alpha   90.00
_cell.angle_beta   90.00
_cell.angle_gamma   90.00
#
_symmetry.space_group_name_H-M   'P 1'
#
loop_
_entity.id
_entity.type
_entity.pdbx_description
1 polymer ?
#
loop_
_entity_poly.entity_id
_entity_poly.type
_entity_poly.pdbx_seq_one_letter_code
_entity_poly.pdbx_strand_id
1 'polypeptide(L)'
;MEIRLLADSYLKNEQLYLDFMNDSIELDKDYFSEESVFIEESPDFPIYMGRGSEKEKSASFTEAINIIMNSYIETPREIHMNGRFWHSLMITKRDYLFDLYGQLITSHKDFIRIIMKPFDWESYIYKCVLAAEYIYDTKLESEEEKQYYIQLIINNIDMYNYIIKYSIFRNSHFILNFFRAVDELGLTSLMKAKIKNRDDLGKDERYGRRVFLELNNNYPVIMAPFLQKDELKKEIVKALANYIDHETLNKIGNIKYN
;
A
#
# COMPACT_ATOMS: atom_id res chain seq x y z
N MET A 1 3.94 20.39 15.25
CA MET A 1 4.93 19.48 15.86
C MET A 1 6.20 19.46 15.02
N GLU A 2 7.38 19.55 15.64
CA GLU A 2 8.67 19.38 14.98
C GLU A 2 9.12 17.92 15.01
N ILE A 3 9.55 17.38 13.87
CA ILE A 3 10.12 16.05 13.71
C ILE A 3 11.57 16.18 13.25
N ARG A 4 12.52 15.98 14.17
CA ARG A 4 13.95 15.94 13.86
C ARG A 4 14.26 14.67 13.06
N LEU A 5 14.85 14.82 11.88
CA LEU A 5 15.13 13.71 11.00
C LEU A 5 16.35 12.91 11.47
N LEU A 6 16.27 11.59 11.39
CA LEU A 6 17.40 10.67 11.61
C LEU A 6 18.56 10.98 10.66
N ALA A 7 19.82 10.79 11.04
CA ALA A 7 20.99 10.95 10.17
C ALA A 7 21.05 9.89 9.07
N ASP A 8 21.84 10.10 8.03
CA ASP A 8 22.06 9.07 7.00
C ASP A 8 22.59 7.76 7.60
N SER A 9 22.24 6.63 6.98
CA SER A 9 22.63 5.28 7.45
C SER A 9 22.08 4.85 8.82
N TYR A 10 21.10 5.57 9.40
CA TYR A 10 20.43 5.22 10.66
C TYR A 10 19.96 3.76 10.75
N LEU A 11 19.58 3.13 9.63
CA LEU A 11 19.18 1.71 9.58
C LEU A 11 20.27 0.72 10.03
N LYS A 12 21.53 1.15 10.06
CA LYS A 12 22.67 0.33 10.52
C LYS A 12 23.08 0.63 11.95
N ASN A 13 22.46 1.63 12.60
CA ASN A 13 22.85 2.07 13.93
C ASN A 13 22.17 1.20 15.00
N GLU A 14 22.93 0.26 15.59
CA GLU A 14 22.41 -0.60 16.66
C GLU A 14 22.14 0.17 17.97
N GLN A 15 22.80 1.30 18.20
CA GLN A 15 22.55 2.14 19.38
C GLN A 15 21.15 2.74 19.35
N LEU A 16 20.64 3.14 18.17
CA LEU A 16 19.26 3.60 18.02
C LEU A 16 18.25 2.53 18.49
N TYR A 17 18.51 1.26 18.18
CA TYR A 17 17.68 0.16 18.67
C TYR A 17 17.77 0.01 20.19
N LEU A 18 18.97 0.01 20.77
CA LEU A 18 19.15 -0.11 22.21
C LEU A 18 18.46 1.05 22.96
N ASP A 19 18.62 2.27 22.46
CA ASP A 19 18.00 3.46 23.03
C ASP A 19 16.47 3.42 22.89
N PHE A 20 15.96 2.95 21.75
CA PHE A 20 14.52 2.73 21.57
C PHE A 20 13.98 1.71 22.57
N MET A 21 14.68 0.61 22.82
CA MET A 21 14.20 -0.39 23.79
C MET A 21 14.26 0.13 25.23
N ASN A 22 15.28 0.90 25.57
CA ASN A 22 15.54 1.37 26.94
C ASN A 22 14.89 2.70 27.30
N ASP A 23 14.12 3.30 26.40
CA ASP A 23 13.54 4.63 26.59
C ASP A 23 14.60 5.72 26.85
N SER A 24 15.69 5.66 26.08
CA SER A 24 16.85 6.56 26.21
C SER A 24 17.22 7.23 24.89
N ILE A 25 16.22 7.48 24.04
CA ILE A 25 16.40 8.23 22.80
C ILE A 25 16.62 9.70 23.13
N GLU A 26 17.77 10.22 22.73
CA GLU A 26 18.15 11.61 22.95
C GLU A 26 18.34 12.28 21.59
N LEU A 27 17.69 13.44 21.39
CA LEU A 27 17.63 14.10 20.08
C LEU A 27 18.98 14.65 19.62
N ASP A 28 19.96 14.80 20.50
CA ASP A 28 21.31 15.29 20.24
C ASP A 28 22.32 14.18 19.88
N LYS A 29 21.89 12.92 19.87
CA LYS A 29 22.72 11.79 19.45
C LYS A 29 22.99 11.77 17.94
N ASP A 30 24.07 11.11 17.58
CA ASP A 30 24.63 11.04 16.21
C ASP A 30 23.72 10.38 15.17
N TYR A 31 22.71 9.62 15.61
CA TYR A 31 21.68 9.08 14.73
C TYR A 31 20.60 10.08 14.35
N PHE A 32 20.64 11.33 14.83
CA PHE A 32 19.85 12.45 14.32
C PHE A 32 20.69 13.42 13.49
N SER A 33 20.03 14.03 12.53
CA SER A 33 20.57 15.12 11.71
C SER A 33 20.14 16.49 12.25
N GLU A 34 20.66 17.56 11.68
CA GLU A 34 20.17 18.93 11.94
C GLU A 34 18.90 19.28 11.12
N GLU A 35 18.42 18.38 10.26
CA GLU A 35 17.22 18.61 9.46
C GLU A 35 15.95 18.28 10.26
N SER A 36 14.92 19.12 10.13
CA SER A 36 13.62 18.93 10.77
C SER A 36 12.47 19.14 9.78
N VAL A 37 11.39 18.42 10.00
CA VAL A 37 10.11 18.59 9.29
C VAL A 37 9.05 19.06 10.28
N PHE A 38 8.24 20.04 9.89
CA PHE A 38 7.12 20.54 10.70
C PHE A 38 5.81 20.01 10.13
N ILE A 39 5.03 19.35 10.99
CA ILE A 39 3.68 18.87 10.69
C ILE A 39 2.70 19.49 11.67
N GLU A 40 1.43 19.59 11.32
CA GLU A 40 0.41 20.17 12.20
C GLU A 40 0.20 19.29 13.44
N GLU A 41 -0.15 18.04 13.20
CA GLU A 41 -0.41 17.02 14.21
C GLU A 41 0.31 15.71 13.88
N SER A 42 0.37 14.82 14.87
CA SER A 42 0.94 13.49 14.70
C SER A 42 0.08 12.43 15.40
N PRO A 43 -1.12 12.12 14.89
CA PRO A 43 -1.92 11.01 15.41
C PRO A 43 -1.19 9.67 15.23
N ASP A 44 -1.41 8.75 16.16
CA ASP A 44 -0.87 7.39 16.11
C ASP A 44 -1.63 6.52 15.13
N PHE A 45 -0.97 5.55 14.51
CA PHE A 45 -1.61 4.61 13.58
C PHE A 45 -0.87 3.26 13.52
N PRO A 46 -1.56 2.15 13.19
CA PRO A 46 -0.92 0.85 13.08
C PRO A 46 0.13 0.82 11.96
N ILE A 47 1.33 0.30 12.24
CA ILE A 47 2.43 0.23 11.26
C ILE A 47 2.84 -1.19 10.86
N TYR A 48 2.34 -2.21 11.57
CA TYR A 48 2.65 -3.60 11.28
C TYR A 48 1.39 -4.46 11.24
N MET A 49 1.00 -4.85 10.01
CA MET A 49 -0.28 -5.49 9.71
C MET A 49 -0.11 -6.95 9.25
N GLY A 50 1.01 -7.57 9.63
CA GLY A 50 1.30 -8.97 9.32
C GLY A 50 0.68 -9.98 10.28
N ARG A 51 -0.05 -9.53 11.31
CA ARG A 51 -0.57 -10.35 12.41
C ARG A 51 -2.09 -10.26 12.52
N GLY A 52 -2.68 -11.22 13.25
CA GLY A 52 -4.12 -11.29 13.48
C GLY A 52 -4.90 -11.95 12.35
N SER A 53 -6.21 -12.01 12.55
CA SER A 53 -7.20 -12.42 11.56
C SER A 53 -7.25 -11.43 10.39
N GLU A 54 -7.78 -11.87 9.24
CA GLU A 54 -7.99 -10.98 8.09
C GLU A 54 -8.87 -9.77 8.42
N LYS A 55 -9.81 -9.92 9.36
CA LYS A 55 -10.63 -8.81 9.86
C LYS A 55 -9.80 -7.76 10.61
N GLU A 56 -8.91 -8.21 11.51
CA GLU A 56 -8.03 -7.30 12.26
C GLU A 56 -7.01 -6.60 11.34
N LYS A 57 -6.47 -7.33 10.36
CA LYS A 57 -5.61 -6.74 9.33
C LYS A 57 -6.34 -5.67 8.54
N SER A 58 -7.55 -5.98 8.05
CA SER A 58 -8.39 -5.04 7.30
C SER A 58 -8.65 -3.78 8.13
N ALA A 59 -9.04 -3.94 9.40
CA ALA A 59 -9.29 -2.80 10.29
C ALA A 59 -8.03 -1.94 10.48
N SER A 60 -6.87 -2.57 10.70
CA SER A 60 -5.59 -1.87 10.87
C SER A 60 -5.19 -1.08 9.61
N PHE A 61 -5.38 -1.66 8.42
CA PHE A 61 -5.14 -0.96 7.16
C PHE A 61 -6.09 0.23 7.00
N THR A 62 -7.39 0.04 7.25
CA THR A 62 -8.39 1.12 7.15
C THR A 62 -8.05 2.27 8.09
N GLU A 63 -7.74 1.97 9.35
CA GLU A 63 -7.34 2.96 10.35
C GLU A 63 -6.10 3.75 9.90
N ALA A 64 -5.03 3.04 9.51
CA ALA A 64 -3.81 3.70 9.07
C ALA A 64 -4.00 4.57 7.83
N ILE A 65 -4.74 4.08 6.82
CA ILE A 65 -5.00 4.86 5.59
C ILE A 65 -5.79 6.12 5.93
N ASN A 66 -6.83 6.02 6.75
CA ASN A 66 -7.63 7.18 7.16
C ASN A 66 -6.79 8.23 7.90
N ILE A 67 -5.97 7.79 8.87
CA ILE A 67 -5.12 8.69 9.65
C ILE A 67 -4.05 9.35 8.77
N ILE A 68 -3.40 8.56 7.91
CA ILE A 68 -2.39 9.09 6.96
C ILE A 68 -3.01 10.11 6.01
N MET A 69 -4.16 9.78 5.43
CA MET A 69 -4.89 10.65 4.49
C MET A 69 -5.28 11.98 5.13
N ASN A 70 -5.76 11.97 6.38
CA ASN A 70 -6.30 13.15 7.03
C ASN A 70 -5.23 14.05 7.69
N SER A 71 -4.08 13.49 8.06
CA SER A 71 -3.11 14.21 8.89
C SER A 71 -1.70 14.33 8.29
N TYR A 72 -1.37 13.55 7.25
CA TYR A 72 0.00 13.48 6.73
C TYR A 72 0.13 13.72 5.22
N ILE A 73 -0.89 13.40 4.40
CA ILE A 73 -0.81 13.54 2.93
C ILE A 73 -0.74 15.00 2.47
N GLU A 74 -1.22 15.95 3.26
CA GLU A 74 -1.14 17.39 2.91
C GLU A 74 0.28 17.96 2.95
N THR A 75 1.23 17.23 3.54
CA THR A 75 2.65 17.59 3.47
C THR A 75 3.15 17.53 2.01
N PRO A 76 4.17 18.34 1.64
CA PRO A 76 4.87 18.17 0.38
C PRO A 76 5.19 16.71 0.08
N ARG A 77 4.99 16.29 -1.17
CA ARG A 77 5.15 14.88 -1.56
C ARG A 77 6.52 14.30 -1.25
N GLU A 78 7.57 15.11 -1.36
CA GLU A 78 8.93 14.74 -0.94
C GLU A 78 9.07 14.38 0.54
N ILE A 79 8.12 14.78 1.40
CA ILE A 79 8.10 14.47 2.83
C ILE A 79 7.36 13.15 3.05
N HIS A 80 6.08 13.04 2.65
CA HIS A 80 5.33 11.80 2.89
C HIS A 80 5.78 10.63 2.02
N MET A 81 6.53 10.86 0.93
CA MET A 81 7.20 9.79 0.18
C MET A 81 8.65 9.54 0.62
N ASN A 82 9.06 10.06 1.78
CA ASN A 82 10.41 9.86 2.31
C ASN A 82 10.41 8.93 3.54
N GLY A 83 11.09 7.78 3.41
CA GLY A 83 11.22 6.81 4.49
C GLY A 83 11.93 7.34 5.73
N ARG A 84 12.90 8.26 5.57
CA ARG A 84 13.60 8.91 6.69
C ARG A 84 12.62 9.72 7.54
N PHE A 85 11.66 10.40 6.93
CA PHE A 85 10.59 11.10 7.65
C PHE A 85 9.76 10.12 8.48
N TRP A 86 9.24 9.04 7.87
CA TRP A 86 8.42 8.06 8.60
C TRP A 86 9.17 7.37 9.73
N HIS A 87 10.42 6.97 9.52
CA HIS A 87 11.22 6.36 10.55
C HIS A 87 11.52 7.32 11.71
N SER A 88 11.80 8.59 11.41
CA SER A 88 11.99 9.63 12.44
C SER A 88 10.70 9.86 13.23
N LEU A 89 9.56 9.89 12.56
CA LEU A 89 8.24 10.01 13.18
C LEU A 89 7.95 8.80 14.10
N MET A 90 8.22 7.58 13.64
CA MET A 90 7.96 6.37 14.44
C MET A 90 8.81 6.33 15.70
N ILE A 91 10.04 6.83 15.66
CA ILE A 91 10.87 6.96 16.85
C ILE A 91 10.22 7.84 17.92
N THR A 92 9.55 8.93 17.54
CA THR A 92 8.83 9.79 18.49
C THR A 92 7.56 9.17 19.08
N LYS A 93 7.12 8.02 18.53
CA LYS A 93 5.89 7.30 18.92
C LYS A 93 6.19 6.03 19.72
N ARG A 94 7.33 6.01 20.42
CA ARG A 94 7.85 4.83 21.13
C ARG A 94 6.79 4.13 21.96
N ASP A 95 6.14 4.83 22.88
CA ASP A 95 5.22 4.21 23.84
C ASP A 95 4.04 3.51 23.15
N TYR A 96 3.40 4.20 22.21
CA TYR A 96 2.34 3.62 21.37
C TYR A 96 2.82 2.36 20.63
N LEU A 97 4.00 2.42 20.01
CA LEU A 97 4.56 1.29 19.26
C LEU A 97 5.00 0.15 20.17
N PHE A 98 5.48 0.45 21.37
CA PHE A 98 5.91 -0.54 22.34
C PHE A 98 4.72 -1.28 22.95
N ASP A 99 3.62 -0.57 23.24
CA ASP A 99 2.37 -1.17 23.70
C ASP A 99 1.79 -2.12 22.65
N LEU A 100 1.83 -1.75 21.38
CA LEU A 100 1.32 -2.60 20.30
C LEU A 100 2.26 -3.75 19.93
N TYR A 101 3.56 -3.49 19.81
CA TYR A 101 4.50 -4.38 19.14
C TYR A 101 5.72 -4.77 19.97
N GLY A 102 5.91 -4.22 21.17
CA GLY A 102 7.11 -4.42 21.98
C GLY A 102 7.43 -5.89 22.24
N GLN A 103 6.40 -6.72 22.47
CA GLN A 103 6.57 -8.18 22.65
C GLN A 103 7.13 -8.91 21.41
N LEU A 104 7.01 -8.31 20.22
CA LEU A 104 7.52 -8.86 18.96
C LEU A 104 8.96 -8.42 18.65
N ILE A 105 9.49 -7.47 19.41
CA ILE A 105 10.80 -6.85 19.17
C ILE A 105 11.79 -7.43 20.18
N THR A 106 12.36 -8.58 19.85
CA THR A 106 13.35 -9.26 20.70
C THR A 106 14.79 -9.12 20.18
N SER A 107 14.96 -8.50 19.01
CA SER A 107 16.26 -8.29 18.37
C SER A 107 16.27 -7.03 17.50
N HIS A 108 17.46 -6.54 17.16
CA HIS A 108 17.65 -5.48 16.19
C HIS A 108 16.99 -5.81 14.83
N LYS A 109 17.02 -7.07 14.41
CA LYS A 109 16.37 -7.51 13.17
C LYS A 109 14.85 -7.35 13.22
N ASP A 110 14.23 -7.64 14.37
CA ASP A 110 12.78 -7.44 14.54
C ASP A 110 12.42 -5.96 14.57
N PHE A 111 13.24 -5.14 15.22
CA PHE A 111 13.12 -3.68 15.20
C PHE A 111 13.16 -3.14 13.76
N ILE A 112 14.14 -3.57 12.95
CA ILE A 112 14.21 -3.20 11.54
C ILE A 112 12.99 -3.71 10.75
N ARG A 113 12.52 -4.93 11.01
CA ARG A 113 11.38 -5.49 10.28
C ARG A 113 10.06 -4.79 10.59
N ILE A 114 9.88 -4.31 11.83
CA ILE A 114 8.60 -3.82 12.34
C ILE A 114 8.55 -2.28 12.34
N ILE A 115 9.56 -1.62 12.91
CA ILE A 115 9.59 -0.17 13.13
C ILE A 115 10.32 0.54 11.99
N MET A 116 11.48 0.02 11.58
CA MET A 116 12.37 0.66 10.59
C MET A 116 12.36 -0.04 9.22
N LYS A 117 11.22 -0.63 8.85
CA LYS A 117 11.12 -1.41 7.61
C LYS A 117 11.42 -0.48 6.43
N PRO A 118 12.41 -0.80 5.58
CA PRO A 118 12.75 0.04 4.43
C PRO A 118 11.51 0.50 3.67
N PHE A 119 11.46 1.80 3.36
CA PHE A 119 10.28 2.46 2.81
C PHE A 119 10.14 2.14 1.32
N ASP A 120 9.71 0.92 1.04
CA ASP A 120 9.44 0.37 -0.27
C ASP A 120 8.12 -0.40 -0.29
N TRP A 121 7.81 -1.04 -1.41
CA TRP A 121 6.56 -1.80 -1.61
C TRP A 121 6.33 -2.93 -0.59
N GLU A 122 7.34 -3.37 0.18
CA GLU A 122 7.17 -4.34 1.26
C GLU A 122 6.66 -3.70 2.56
N SER A 123 6.95 -2.41 2.79
CA SER A 123 6.54 -1.67 3.98
C SER A 123 5.04 -1.43 4.04
N TYR A 124 4.43 -1.64 5.22
CA TYR A 124 3.01 -1.33 5.44
C TYR A 124 2.75 0.17 5.43
N ILE A 125 3.66 0.98 5.99
CA ILE A 125 3.55 2.44 5.95
C ILE A 125 3.54 2.90 4.49
N TYR A 126 4.50 2.43 3.69
CA TYR A 126 4.56 2.75 2.26
C TYR A 126 3.26 2.41 1.51
N LYS A 127 2.70 1.22 1.76
CA LYS A 127 1.43 0.78 1.16
C LYS A 127 0.28 1.72 1.53
N CYS A 128 0.20 2.12 2.80
CA CYS A 128 -0.87 2.98 3.30
C CYS A 128 -0.72 4.41 2.81
N VAL A 129 0.50 4.94 2.74
CA VAL A 129 0.79 6.27 2.16
C VAL A 129 0.35 6.33 0.70
N LEU A 130 0.74 5.35 -0.12
CA LEU A 130 0.30 5.33 -1.52
C LEU A 130 -1.23 5.23 -1.63
N ALA A 131 -1.88 4.41 -0.81
CA ALA A 131 -3.33 4.26 -0.86
C ALA A 131 -4.01 5.58 -0.47
N ALA A 132 -3.53 6.24 0.57
CA ALA A 132 -4.00 7.54 1.04
C ALA A 132 -3.79 8.62 -0.02
N GLU A 133 -2.60 8.72 -0.62
CA GLU A 133 -2.27 9.63 -1.73
C GLU A 133 -3.24 9.41 -2.91
N TYR A 134 -3.50 8.16 -3.31
CA TYR A 134 -4.39 7.88 -4.43
C TYR A 134 -5.83 8.36 -4.20
N ILE A 135 -6.34 8.16 -2.99
CA ILE A 135 -7.69 8.57 -2.62
C ILE A 135 -7.77 10.10 -2.51
N TYR A 136 -6.77 10.70 -1.85
CA TYR A 136 -6.67 12.15 -1.70
C TYR A 136 -6.60 12.88 -3.05
N ASP A 137 -5.74 12.42 -3.95
CA ASP A 137 -5.54 13.01 -5.28
C ASP A 137 -6.79 12.95 -6.17
N THR A 138 -7.66 11.97 -5.92
CA THR A 138 -8.90 11.81 -6.69
C THR A 138 -9.96 12.86 -6.29
N LYS A 139 -9.76 13.58 -5.18
CA LYS A 139 -10.64 14.66 -4.70
C LYS A 139 -12.11 14.23 -4.59
N LEU A 140 -12.31 13.04 -4.03
CA LEU A 140 -13.65 12.50 -3.79
C LEU A 140 -14.39 13.35 -2.76
N GLU A 141 -15.64 13.72 -3.09
CA GLU A 141 -16.44 14.61 -2.25
C GLU A 141 -17.06 13.88 -1.04
N SER A 142 -17.44 12.61 -1.22
CA SER A 142 -18.13 11.82 -0.20
C SER A 142 -17.16 10.96 0.62
N GLU A 143 -17.33 10.99 1.94
CA GLU A 143 -16.61 10.09 2.84
C GLU A 143 -16.98 8.62 2.57
N GLU A 144 -18.23 8.32 2.21
CA GLU A 144 -18.65 6.97 1.85
C GLU A 144 -17.89 6.46 0.61
N GLU A 145 -17.64 7.34 -0.37
CA GLU A 145 -16.89 6.97 -1.57
C GLU A 145 -15.41 6.74 -1.26
N LYS A 146 -14.81 7.56 -0.39
CA LYS A 146 -13.44 7.33 0.11
C LYS A 146 -13.34 5.97 0.80
N GLN A 147 -14.24 5.67 1.73
CA GLN A 147 -14.25 4.39 2.44
C GLN A 147 -14.47 3.21 1.50
N TYR A 148 -15.29 3.36 0.46
CA TYR A 148 -15.45 2.35 -0.59
C TYR A 148 -14.12 2.05 -1.31
N TYR A 149 -13.36 3.07 -1.72
CA TYR A 149 -12.06 2.85 -2.38
C TYR A 149 -11.00 2.29 -1.44
N ILE A 150 -10.98 2.70 -0.16
CA ILE A 150 -10.14 2.08 0.87
C ILE A 150 -10.42 0.57 0.92
N GLN A 151 -11.70 0.20 1.01
CA GLN A 151 -12.09 -1.20 1.07
C GLN A 151 -11.76 -1.97 -0.21
N LEU A 152 -11.88 -1.35 -1.39
CA LEU A 152 -11.46 -1.94 -2.66
C LEU A 152 -9.97 -2.27 -2.67
N ILE A 153 -9.11 -1.36 -2.22
CA ILE A 153 -7.66 -1.56 -2.13
C ILE A 153 -7.35 -2.70 -1.15
N ILE A 154 -7.91 -2.64 0.06
CA ILE A 154 -7.66 -3.63 1.11
C ILE A 154 -8.14 -5.02 0.70
N ASN A 155 -9.36 -5.11 0.14
CA ASN A 155 -9.88 -6.37 -0.37
C ASN A 155 -8.96 -6.97 -1.44
N ASN A 156 -8.24 -6.15 -2.19
CA ASN A 156 -7.37 -6.58 -3.27
C ASN A 156 -5.87 -6.42 -2.94
N ILE A 157 -5.49 -6.49 -1.65
CA ILE A 157 -4.13 -6.15 -1.20
C ILE A 157 -3.00 -6.93 -1.90
N ASP A 158 -3.21 -8.20 -2.26
CA ASP A 158 -2.20 -9.00 -3.00
C ASP A 158 -1.95 -8.45 -4.41
N MET A 159 -3.02 -8.06 -5.11
CA MET A 159 -2.93 -7.43 -6.43
C MET A 159 -2.37 -6.01 -6.30
N TYR A 160 -2.83 -5.24 -5.31
CA TYR A 160 -2.28 -3.92 -4.99
C TYR A 160 -0.77 -3.97 -4.76
N ASN A 161 -0.29 -4.90 -3.92
CA ASN A 161 1.14 -5.10 -3.66
C ASN A 161 1.93 -5.42 -4.93
N TYR A 162 1.35 -6.22 -5.84
CA TYR A 162 1.97 -6.53 -7.13
C TYR A 162 2.08 -5.28 -8.02
N ILE A 163 1.03 -4.46 -8.06
CA ILE A 163 0.97 -3.23 -8.85
C ILE A 163 2.01 -2.23 -8.36
N ILE A 164 1.99 -1.87 -7.07
CA ILE A 164 2.85 -0.81 -6.53
C ILE A 164 4.35 -1.18 -6.51
N LYS A 165 4.68 -2.47 -6.67
CA LYS A 165 6.06 -2.94 -6.79
C LYS A 165 6.79 -2.26 -7.94
N TYR A 166 6.12 -1.96 -9.06
CA TYR A 166 6.76 -1.26 -10.17
C TYR A 166 6.26 0.19 -10.25
N SER A 167 7.21 1.12 -10.23
CA SER A 167 6.95 2.57 -10.14
C SER A 167 6.10 3.12 -11.27
N ILE A 168 6.24 2.56 -12.47
CA ILE A 168 5.44 2.93 -13.66
C ILE A 168 3.93 2.73 -13.45
N PHE A 169 3.54 1.93 -12.46
CA PHE A 169 2.15 1.56 -12.20
C PHE A 169 1.43 2.44 -11.19
N ARG A 170 2.10 3.43 -10.59
CA ARG A 170 1.63 4.19 -9.42
C ARG A 170 0.77 5.41 -9.77
N ASN A 171 -0.07 5.33 -10.81
CA ASN A 171 -1.03 6.38 -11.14
C ASN A 171 -2.34 6.16 -10.35
N SER A 172 -2.72 7.14 -9.53
CA SER A 172 -3.90 7.10 -8.67
C SER A 172 -5.19 6.80 -9.44
N HIS A 173 -5.46 7.58 -10.48
CA HIS A 173 -6.68 7.47 -11.28
C HIS A 173 -6.83 6.08 -11.92
N PHE A 174 -5.77 5.56 -12.53
CA PHE A 174 -5.78 4.24 -13.13
C PHE A 174 -6.01 3.13 -12.09
N ILE A 175 -5.30 3.16 -10.96
CA ILE A 175 -5.43 2.12 -9.93
C ILE A 175 -6.86 2.06 -9.37
N LEU A 176 -7.44 3.21 -9.02
CA LEU A 176 -8.79 3.26 -8.47
C LEU A 176 -9.83 2.82 -9.50
N ASN A 177 -9.73 3.30 -10.75
CA ASN A 177 -10.61 2.86 -11.83
C ASN A 177 -10.49 1.38 -12.12
N PHE A 178 -9.28 0.82 -12.06
CA PHE A 178 -9.03 -0.59 -12.27
C PHE A 178 -9.73 -1.44 -11.19
N PHE A 179 -9.51 -1.14 -9.91
CA PHE A 179 -10.18 -1.89 -8.84
C PHE A 179 -11.70 -1.73 -8.88
N ARG A 180 -12.21 -0.53 -9.18
CA ARG A 180 -13.64 -0.30 -9.37
C ARG A 180 -14.20 -1.09 -10.55
N ALA A 181 -13.51 -1.12 -11.68
CA ALA A 181 -13.93 -1.89 -12.85
C ALA A 181 -13.97 -3.40 -12.55
N VAL A 182 -12.96 -3.92 -11.85
CA VAL A 182 -12.92 -5.32 -11.40
C VAL A 182 -14.11 -5.64 -10.49
N ASP A 183 -14.42 -4.76 -9.55
CA ASP A 183 -15.54 -4.92 -8.62
C ASP A 183 -16.91 -4.85 -9.33
N GLU A 184 -17.14 -3.84 -10.17
CA GLU A 184 -18.37 -3.68 -10.96
C GLU A 184 -18.61 -4.88 -11.90
N LEU A 185 -17.54 -5.51 -12.41
CA LEU A 185 -17.61 -6.72 -13.22
C LEU A 185 -17.82 -8.01 -12.39
N GLY A 186 -17.74 -7.96 -11.06
CA GLY A 186 -17.85 -9.14 -10.19
C GLY A 186 -16.61 -10.05 -10.23
N LEU A 187 -15.45 -9.53 -10.64
CA LEU A 187 -14.25 -10.33 -10.92
C LEU A 187 -13.27 -10.42 -9.75
N THR A 188 -13.54 -9.75 -8.63
CA THR A 188 -12.65 -9.68 -7.45
C THR A 188 -12.13 -11.05 -7.00
N SER A 189 -13.01 -12.06 -6.89
CA SER A 189 -12.62 -13.42 -6.49
C SER A 189 -11.75 -14.11 -7.54
N LEU A 190 -12.06 -13.92 -8.83
CA LEU A 190 -11.30 -14.50 -9.93
C LEU A 190 -9.89 -13.90 -10.01
N MET A 191 -9.78 -12.58 -9.89
CA MET A 191 -8.49 -11.87 -9.94
C MET A 191 -7.48 -12.38 -8.90
N LYS A 192 -7.97 -12.83 -7.74
CA LYS A 192 -7.14 -13.37 -6.66
C LYS A 192 -6.79 -14.85 -6.85
N ALA A 193 -7.56 -15.56 -7.67
CA ALA A 193 -7.41 -17.00 -7.86
C ALA A 193 -6.14 -17.34 -8.65
N LYS A 194 -5.57 -18.50 -8.33
CA LYS A 194 -4.45 -19.06 -9.10
C LYS A 194 -4.93 -19.57 -10.44
N ILE A 195 -4.13 -19.37 -11.48
CA ILE A 195 -4.32 -20.00 -12.78
C ILE A 195 -3.86 -21.44 -12.64
N LYS A 196 -4.74 -22.39 -12.96
CA LYS A 196 -4.45 -23.83 -12.91
C LYS A 196 -4.18 -24.34 -14.31
N ASN A 197 -3.43 -25.44 -14.42
CA ASN A 197 -3.18 -26.16 -15.68
C ASN A 197 -2.48 -25.30 -16.76
N ARG A 198 -1.64 -24.35 -16.35
CA ARG A 198 -0.85 -23.46 -17.22
C ARG A 198 0.60 -23.38 -16.73
N ASP A 199 1.28 -24.51 -16.79
CA ASP A 199 2.66 -24.64 -16.30
C ASP A 199 3.65 -23.76 -17.10
N ASP A 200 3.26 -23.35 -18.32
CA ASP A 200 3.99 -22.42 -19.19
C ASP A 200 4.12 -21.01 -18.60
N LEU A 201 3.21 -20.61 -17.71
CA LEU A 201 3.22 -19.27 -17.11
C LEU A 201 4.15 -19.16 -15.90
N GLY A 202 4.56 -20.29 -15.32
CA GLY A 202 5.37 -20.34 -14.11
C GLY A 202 4.57 -20.68 -12.85
N LYS A 203 5.24 -20.63 -11.70
CA LYS A 203 4.66 -21.06 -10.41
C LYS A 203 3.94 -19.91 -9.72
N ASP A 204 2.76 -20.20 -9.19
CA ASP A 204 1.92 -19.27 -8.40
C ASP A 204 1.35 -18.07 -9.18
N GLU A 205 1.06 -18.29 -10.46
CA GLU A 205 0.43 -17.28 -11.30
C GLU A 205 -1.04 -17.08 -10.97
N ARG A 206 -1.47 -15.81 -10.99
CA ARG A 206 -2.84 -15.40 -10.64
C ARG A 206 -3.43 -14.56 -11.75
N TYR A 207 -4.74 -14.68 -11.97
CA TYR A 207 -5.45 -13.99 -13.04
C TYR A 207 -5.22 -12.47 -12.98
N GLY A 208 -5.32 -11.85 -11.81
CA GLY A 208 -5.16 -10.40 -11.66
C GLY A 208 -3.76 -9.90 -12.05
N ARG A 209 -2.70 -10.64 -11.69
CA ARG A 209 -1.31 -10.29 -12.05
C ARG A 209 -1.12 -10.36 -13.57
N ARG A 210 -1.72 -11.37 -14.21
CA ARG A 210 -1.63 -11.56 -15.66
C ARG A 210 -2.47 -10.54 -16.43
N VAL A 211 -3.69 -10.27 -16.00
CA VAL A 211 -4.50 -9.19 -16.57
C VAL A 211 -3.76 -7.87 -16.52
N PHE A 212 -3.17 -7.56 -15.37
CA PHE A 212 -2.42 -6.34 -15.20
C PHE A 212 -1.19 -6.25 -16.13
N LEU A 213 -0.48 -7.37 -16.31
CA LEU A 213 0.63 -7.48 -17.27
C LEU A 213 0.16 -7.22 -18.71
N GLU A 214 -0.95 -7.85 -19.14
CA GLU A 214 -1.50 -7.63 -20.49
C GLU A 214 -1.95 -6.19 -20.71
N LEU A 215 -2.60 -5.59 -19.72
CA LEU A 215 -3.01 -4.19 -19.78
C LEU A 215 -1.80 -3.28 -19.97
N ASN A 216 -0.71 -3.52 -19.24
CA ASN A 216 0.52 -2.74 -19.41
C ASN A 216 1.14 -2.88 -20.80
N ASN A 217 1.10 -4.09 -21.39
CA ASN A 217 1.65 -4.34 -22.71
C ASN A 217 0.84 -3.63 -23.81
N ASN A 218 -0.48 -3.62 -23.67
CA ASN A 218 -1.39 -3.07 -24.69
C ASN A 218 -1.65 -1.56 -24.51
N TYR A 219 -1.72 -1.11 -23.27
CA TYR A 219 -1.95 0.28 -22.87
C TYR A 219 -0.97 0.62 -21.75
N PRO A 220 0.25 1.07 -22.10
CA PRO A 220 1.22 1.48 -21.11
C PRO A 220 0.56 2.42 -20.10
N VAL A 221 0.94 2.33 -18.83
CA VAL A 221 0.22 3.03 -17.74
C VAL A 221 0.27 4.54 -17.86
N ILE A 222 1.16 5.06 -18.68
CA ILE A 222 1.14 6.49 -19.06
C ILE A 222 -0.15 6.82 -19.83
N MET A 223 -0.66 5.88 -20.63
CA MET A 223 -1.89 6.01 -21.42
C MET A 223 -3.14 5.52 -20.69
N ALA A 224 -3.00 4.58 -19.75
CA ALA A 224 -4.14 3.95 -19.07
C ALA A 224 -5.06 4.93 -18.28
N PRO A 225 -4.57 6.05 -17.71
CA PRO A 225 -5.42 7.07 -17.10
C PRO A 225 -6.37 7.76 -18.07
N PHE A 226 -6.10 7.70 -19.39
CA PHE A 226 -6.99 8.23 -20.42
C PHE A 226 -8.08 7.24 -20.83
N LEU A 227 -7.98 5.97 -20.43
CA LEU A 227 -9.02 4.99 -20.70
C LEU A 227 -10.26 5.31 -19.87
N GLN A 228 -11.37 5.48 -20.55
CA GLN A 228 -12.66 5.59 -19.88
C GLN A 228 -12.97 4.29 -19.15
N LYS A 229 -13.68 4.37 -18.02
CA LYS A 229 -13.98 3.20 -17.18
C LYS A 229 -14.59 2.02 -17.96
N ASP A 230 -15.50 2.29 -18.89
CA ASP A 230 -16.14 1.24 -19.68
C ASP A 230 -15.20 0.63 -20.74
N GLU A 231 -14.23 1.39 -21.21
CA GLU A 231 -13.15 0.88 -22.06
C GLU A 231 -12.21 0.00 -21.23
N LEU A 232 -11.82 0.46 -20.04
CA LEU A 232 -11.00 -0.33 -19.11
C LEU A 232 -11.64 -1.67 -18.76
N LYS A 233 -12.97 -1.71 -18.54
CA LYS A 233 -13.71 -2.97 -18.36
C LYS A 233 -13.56 -3.91 -19.55
N LYS A 234 -13.69 -3.40 -20.78
CA LYS A 234 -13.51 -4.21 -22.00
C LYS A 234 -12.10 -4.76 -22.08
N GLU A 235 -11.09 -3.95 -21.78
CA GLU A 235 -9.69 -4.39 -21.82
C GLU A 235 -9.36 -5.42 -20.73
N ILE A 236 -9.92 -5.28 -19.51
CA ILE A 236 -9.84 -6.29 -18.46
C ILE A 236 -10.39 -7.64 -18.94
N VAL A 237 -11.57 -7.61 -19.56
CA VAL A 237 -12.24 -8.83 -20.05
C VAL A 237 -11.47 -9.46 -21.22
N LYS A 238 -10.94 -8.65 -22.15
CA LYS A 238 -10.07 -9.14 -23.23
C LYS A 238 -8.80 -9.79 -22.69
N ALA A 239 -8.15 -9.15 -21.71
CA ALA A 239 -6.96 -9.70 -21.07
C ALA A 239 -7.25 -11.04 -20.36
N LEU A 240 -8.40 -11.17 -19.70
CA LEU A 240 -8.82 -12.43 -19.07
C LEU A 240 -9.06 -13.55 -20.09
N ALA A 241 -9.60 -13.24 -21.27
CA ALA A 241 -9.88 -14.25 -22.30
C ALA A 241 -8.64 -15.01 -22.78
N ASN A 242 -7.43 -14.50 -22.53
CA ASN A 242 -6.17 -15.22 -22.77
C ASN A 242 -5.92 -16.38 -21.81
N TYR A 243 -6.67 -16.45 -20.70
CA TYR A 243 -6.41 -17.35 -19.58
C TYR A 243 -7.62 -18.18 -19.15
N ILE A 244 -8.83 -17.80 -19.56
CA ILE A 244 -10.07 -18.47 -19.19
C ILE A 244 -11.06 -18.41 -20.37
N ASP A 245 -11.83 -19.48 -20.57
CA ASP A 245 -12.78 -19.56 -21.66
C ASP A 245 -13.99 -18.63 -21.46
N HIS A 246 -14.61 -18.22 -22.56
CA HIS A 246 -15.72 -17.27 -22.57
C HIS A 246 -16.96 -17.77 -21.81
N GLU A 247 -17.22 -19.08 -21.80
CA GLU A 247 -18.37 -19.65 -21.10
C GLU A 247 -18.20 -19.50 -19.58
N THR A 248 -16.99 -19.77 -19.09
CA THR A 248 -16.64 -19.57 -17.68
C THR A 248 -16.64 -18.08 -17.31
N LEU A 249 -16.16 -17.18 -18.18
CA LEU A 249 -16.24 -15.74 -17.94
C LEU A 249 -17.68 -15.23 -17.79
N ASN A 250 -18.58 -15.65 -18.69
CA ASN A 250 -19.99 -15.25 -18.65
C ASN A 250 -20.73 -15.78 -17.41
N LYS A 251 -20.25 -16.87 -16.80
CA LYS A 251 -20.84 -17.44 -15.57
C LYS A 251 -20.36 -16.76 -14.29
N ILE A 252 -19.16 -16.18 -14.30
CA ILE A 252 -18.50 -15.65 -13.09
C ILE A 252 -18.70 -14.14 -12.95
N GLY A 253 -18.72 -13.40 -14.05
CA GLY A 253 -18.82 -11.94 -14.04
C GLY A 253 -20.17 -11.42 -14.50
N ASN A 254 -20.42 -10.14 -14.22
CA ASN A 254 -21.51 -9.36 -14.84
C ASN A 254 -21.16 -8.98 -16.30
N ILE A 255 -20.75 -9.97 -17.10
CA ILE A 255 -20.22 -9.77 -18.46
C ILE A 255 -21.28 -10.20 -19.47
N LYS A 256 -21.57 -9.33 -20.44
CA LYS A 256 -22.33 -9.68 -21.64
C LYS A 256 -21.37 -9.75 -22.83
N TYR A 257 -20.83 -10.93 -23.11
CA TYR A 257 -20.18 -11.18 -24.39
C TYR A 257 -21.26 -11.37 -25.47
N ASN A 258 -21.23 -10.52 -26.50
CA ASN A 258 -21.96 -10.75 -27.75
C ASN A 258 -20.98 -11.32 -28.78
#